data_AF-A0A7V2IP77-F1
#
_entry.id   AF-A0A7V2IP77-F1
#
_cell.length_a   1.000
_cell.length_b   1.000
_cell.length_c   1.000
_cell.angle_alpha   90.00
_cell.angle_beta   90.00
_cell.angle_gamma   90.00
#
_symmetry.space_group_name_H-M   'P 1'
#
loop_
_entity.id
_entity.type
_entity.pdbx_description
1 polymer ?
#
loop_
_entity_poly.entity_id
_entity_poly.type
_entity_poly.pdbx_seq_one_letter_code
_entity_poly.pdbx_strand_id
1 'polypeptide(L)'
;MSRLRRAAMVLSLALILVWFALSVYGAFLGAAEARALVNRVPLVVYWIVLAAMLGVGIVLFPRLRCRPGLLAIHVGAVLVILGGMWGSEAGHRLQERLLGRDKLRMGQMVIYESLTENRVLPETAGLGYALDPNDNAVIYELDAARRPVLVADDDPRIFRLPFSVRLIDFRIEFYEPPRLLVDHGDEPGWSIQPVEPGMQYDLDGHGTLTILDVYRNLRVGAEGEVIDEAGPGWNPAVRVQI
;
A
#
# COMPACT_ATOMS: atom_id res chain seq x y z
N MET A 1 -24.73 13.00 39.65
CA MET A 1 -24.25 12.04 38.63
C MET A 1 -23.70 10.82 39.36
N SER A 2 -24.05 9.58 39.01
CA SER A 2 -23.51 8.40 39.72
C SER A 2 -22.01 8.27 39.50
N ARG A 3 -21.29 7.64 40.45
CA ARG A 3 -19.83 7.40 40.34
C ARG A 3 -19.48 6.70 39.03
N LEU A 4 -20.30 5.72 38.63
CA LEU A 4 -20.17 5.02 37.34
C LEU A 4 -20.25 5.96 36.14
N ARG A 5 -21.28 6.82 36.07
CA ARG A 5 -21.42 7.79 34.96
C ARG A 5 -20.26 8.79 34.90
N ARG A 6 -19.73 9.19 36.05
CA ARG A 6 -18.56 10.08 36.12
C ARG A 6 -17.29 9.38 35.62
N ALA A 7 -17.05 8.15 36.08
CA ALA A 7 -15.91 7.35 35.63
C ALA A 7 -15.96 7.09 34.12
N ALA A 8 -17.13 6.69 33.59
CA ALA A 8 -17.32 6.48 32.16
C ALA A 8 -17.03 7.75 31.36
N MET A 9 -17.50 8.93 31.82
CA MET A 9 -17.24 10.20 31.15
C MET A 9 -15.74 10.55 31.10
N VAL A 10 -15.04 10.40 32.23
CA VAL A 10 -13.60 10.69 32.32
C VAL A 10 -12.80 9.73 31.45
N LEU A 11 -13.13 8.43 31.49
CA LEU A 11 -12.47 7.42 30.68
C LEU A 11 -12.70 7.66 29.19
N SER A 12 -13.94 7.93 28.76
CA SER A 12 -14.25 8.26 27.37
C SER A 12 -13.49 9.49 26.89
N LEU A 13 -13.36 10.53 27.72
CA LEU A 13 -12.59 11.72 27.36
C LEU A 13 -11.11 11.40 27.19
N ALA A 14 -10.53 10.61 28.10
CA ALA A 14 -9.14 10.16 27.98
C ALA A 14 -8.90 9.34 26.71
N LEU A 15 -9.81 8.41 26.39
CA LEU A 15 -9.74 7.64 25.16
C LEU A 15 -9.83 8.56 23.93
N ILE A 16 -10.78 9.49 23.88
CA ILE A 16 -10.89 10.42 22.73
C ILE A 16 -9.62 11.26 22.55
N LEU A 17 -8.97 11.70 23.64
CA LEU A 17 -7.69 12.42 23.55
C LEU A 17 -6.57 11.55 22.97
N VAL A 18 -6.50 10.29 23.37
CA VAL A 18 -5.55 9.33 22.78
C VAL A 18 -5.88 9.10 21.30
N TRP A 19 -7.16 8.98 20.94
CA TRP A 19 -7.58 8.83 19.54
C TRP A 19 -7.15 10.04 18.70
N PHE A 20 -7.32 11.25 19.23
CA PHE A 20 -6.89 12.46 18.56
C PHE A 20 -5.38 12.45 18.31
N ALA A 21 -4.57 12.15 19.33
CA ALA A 21 -3.12 12.07 19.19
C ALA A 21 -2.69 11.00 18.16
N LEU A 22 -3.31 9.82 18.20
CA LEU A 22 -3.05 8.74 17.25
C LEU A 22 -3.45 9.11 15.82
N SER A 23 -4.55 9.84 15.64
CA SER A 23 -5.01 10.30 14.32
C SER A 23 -4.05 11.32 13.73
N VAL A 24 -3.59 12.27 14.55
CA VAL A 24 -2.56 13.25 14.16
C VAL A 24 -1.27 12.54 13.80
N TYR A 25 -0.78 11.63 14.64
CA TYR A 25 0.43 10.86 14.37
C TYR A 25 0.32 10.01 13.10
N GLY A 26 -0.80 9.31 12.92
CA GLY A 26 -1.06 8.50 11.73
C GLY A 26 -1.10 9.30 10.43
N ALA A 27 -1.52 10.57 10.48
CA ALA A 27 -1.53 11.45 9.30
C ALA A 27 -0.12 11.76 8.77
N PHE A 28 0.92 11.62 9.60
CA PHE A 28 2.32 11.85 9.20
C PHE A 28 3.05 10.58 8.76
N LEU A 29 2.48 9.39 8.97
CA LEU A 29 3.21 8.13 8.82
C LEU A 29 3.29 7.58 7.39
N GLY A 30 2.58 8.15 6.40
CA GLY A 30 2.44 7.48 5.11
C GLY A 30 1.48 6.28 5.17
N ALA A 31 0.95 5.86 4.02
CA ALA A 31 -0.18 4.93 3.99
C ALA A 31 0.19 3.50 4.47
N ALA A 32 1.41 3.04 4.16
CA ALA A 32 1.84 1.69 4.50
C ALA A 32 2.11 1.55 6.00
N GLU A 33 2.81 2.51 6.58
CA GLU A 33 3.20 2.53 7.99
C GLU A 33 2.01 2.84 8.89
N ALA A 34 1.11 3.75 8.48
CA ALA A 34 -0.14 4.00 9.18
C ALA A 34 -1.01 2.73 9.22
N ARG A 35 -1.09 1.98 8.10
CA ARG A 35 -1.77 0.68 8.07
C ARG A 35 -1.13 -0.32 9.02
N ALA A 36 0.21 -0.41 9.04
CA ALA A 36 0.92 -1.32 9.93
C ALA A 36 0.67 -0.97 11.41
N LEU A 37 0.71 0.32 11.77
CA LEU A 37 0.43 0.80 13.12
C LEU A 37 -0.99 0.45 13.56
N VAL A 38 -1.99 0.73 12.72
CA VAL A 38 -3.42 0.57 13.07
C VAL A 38 -3.82 -0.88 13.31
N ASN A 39 -3.14 -1.82 12.65
CA ASN A 39 -3.40 -3.25 12.79
C ASN A 39 -2.59 -3.92 13.91
N ARG A 40 -1.77 -3.18 14.67
CA ARG A 40 -1.06 -3.76 15.84
C ARG A 40 -2.05 -4.15 16.94
N VAL A 41 -1.76 -5.26 17.62
CA VAL A 41 -2.60 -5.82 18.69
C VAL A 41 -3.03 -4.78 19.73
N PRO A 42 -2.15 -3.91 20.27
CA PRO A 42 -2.56 -2.91 21.25
C PRO A 42 -3.58 -1.91 20.70
N LEU A 43 -3.45 -1.51 19.42
CA LEU A 43 -4.37 -0.55 18.81
C LEU A 43 -5.71 -1.21 18.49
N VAL A 44 -5.72 -2.46 18.05
CA VAL A 44 -6.95 -3.24 17.86
C VAL A 44 -7.76 -3.33 19.16
N VAL A 45 -7.10 -3.67 20.28
CA VAL A 45 -7.74 -3.69 21.61
C VAL A 45 -8.28 -2.31 21.97
N TYR A 46 -7.49 -1.26 21.73
CA TYR A 46 -7.89 0.11 21.96
C TYR A 46 -9.16 0.51 21.18
N TRP A 47 -9.26 0.17 19.88
CA TRP A 47 -10.44 0.45 19.06
C TRP A 47 -11.69 -0.27 19.56
N ILE A 48 -11.55 -1.53 19.99
CA ILE A 48 -12.64 -2.30 20.60
C ILE A 48 -13.13 -1.63 21.89
N VAL A 49 -12.21 -1.23 22.76
CA VAL A 49 -12.54 -0.56 24.03
C VAL A 49 -13.22 0.80 23.76
N LEU A 50 -12.72 1.57 22.79
CA LEU A 50 -13.30 2.85 22.41
C LEU A 50 -14.73 2.68 21.86
N ALA A 51 -14.95 1.75 20.93
CA ALA A 51 -16.28 1.44 20.39
C ALA A 51 -17.25 0.98 21.48
N ALA A 52 -16.79 0.10 22.37
CA ALA A 52 -17.58 -0.36 23.51
C ALA A 52 -17.94 0.79 24.46
N MET A 53 -17.00 1.70 24.77
CA MET A 53 -17.26 2.85 25.62
C MET A 53 -18.28 3.83 25.00
N LEU A 54 -18.20 4.07 23.69
CA LEU A 54 -19.20 4.89 22.99
C LEU A 54 -20.59 4.23 23.06
N GLY A 55 -20.68 2.92 22.83
CA GLY A 55 -21.93 2.15 22.97
C GLY A 55 -22.51 2.19 24.39
N VAL A 56 -21.66 1.98 25.41
CA VAL A 56 -22.05 2.08 26.83
C VAL A 56 -22.53 3.49 27.17
N GLY A 57 -21.90 4.53 26.60
CA GLY A 57 -22.34 5.92 26.74
C GLY A 57 -23.78 6.14 26.25
N ILE A 58 -24.15 5.57 25.11
CA ILE A 58 -25.52 5.65 24.59
C ILE A 58 -26.52 5.04 25.57
N VAL A 59 -26.19 3.89 26.19
CA VAL A 59 -27.08 3.23 27.15
C VAL A 59 -27.18 4.00 28.47
N LEU A 60 -26.03 4.39 29.05
CA LEU A 60 -25.94 4.99 30.39
C LEU A 60 -26.52 6.41 30.50
N PHE A 61 -26.59 7.15 29.39
CA PHE A 61 -27.02 8.54 29.35
C PHE A 61 -28.34 8.70 28.56
N PRO A 62 -29.51 8.69 29.22
CA PRO A 62 -30.81 8.79 28.55
C PRO A 62 -30.97 10.03 27.68
N ARG A 63 -30.38 11.17 28.09
CA ARG A 63 -30.39 12.42 27.30
C ARG A 63 -29.76 12.25 25.92
N LEU A 64 -28.80 11.34 25.81
CA LEU A 64 -28.09 11.04 24.56
C LEU A 64 -29.00 10.28 23.58
N ARG A 65 -29.91 9.44 24.10
CA ARG A 65 -30.92 8.71 23.31
C ARG A 65 -32.13 9.56 22.94
N CYS A 66 -32.53 10.47 23.83
CA CYS A 66 -33.73 11.30 23.62
C CYS A 66 -33.49 12.52 22.73
N ARG A 67 -32.24 12.82 22.35
CA ARG A 67 -31.90 13.96 21.49
C ARG A 67 -31.29 13.45 20.19
N PRO A 68 -31.99 13.54 19.04
CA PRO A 68 -31.58 12.87 17.81
C PRO A 68 -30.21 13.34 17.31
N GLY A 69 -29.89 14.63 17.41
CA GLY A 69 -28.57 15.15 17.02
C GLY A 69 -27.42 14.58 17.87
N LEU A 70 -27.60 14.46 19.19
CA LEU A 70 -26.61 13.86 20.07
C LEU A 70 -26.44 12.37 19.80
N LEU A 71 -27.55 11.66 19.57
CA LEU A 71 -27.52 10.25 19.22
C LEU A 71 -26.77 10.03 17.90
N ALA A 72 -27.07 10.83 16.87
CA ALA A 72 -26.48 10.72 15.54
C ALA A 72 -24.95 10.86 15.57
N ILE A 73 -24.41 11.81 16.34
CA ILE A 73 -22.95 12.00 16.48
C ILE A 73 -22.29 10.74 17.05
N HIS A 74 -22.87 10.15 18.10
CA HIS A 74 -22.26 9.00 18.76
C HIS A 74 -22.46 7.70 17.97
N VAL A 75 -23.66 7.49 17.41
CA VAL A 75 -23.93 6.34 16.52
C VAL A 75 -23.06 6.43 15.28
N GLY A 76 -22.92 7.63 14.68
CA GLY A 76 -22.03 7.85 13.55
C GLY A 76 -20.58 7.47 13.87
N ALA A 77 -20.04 7.92 15.01
CA ALA A 77 -18.69 7.55 15.43
C ALA A 77 -18.52 6.03 15.62
N VAL A 78 -19.50 5.36 16.25
CA VAL A 78 -19.50 3.90 16.41
C VAL A 78 -19.52 3.22 15.03
N LEU A 79 -20.37 3.66 14.11
CA LEU A 79 -20.46 3.11 12.76
C LEU A 79 -19.16 3.30 11.97
N VAL A 80 -18.48 4.43 12.11
CA VAL A 80 -17.18 4.68 11.47
C VAL A 80 -16.13 3.70 11.99
N ILE A 81 -16.03 3.51 13.31
CA ILE A 81 -15.07 2.56 13.90
C ILE A 81 -15.40 1.13 13.46
N LEU A 82 -16.66 0.72 13.57
CA LEU A 82 -17.09 -0.63 13.17
C LEU A 82 -16.90 -0.86 11.66
N GLY A 83 -17.18 0.14 10.82
CA GLY A 83 -16.94 0.08 9.38
C GLY A 83 -15.45 -0.05 9.05
N GLY A 84 -14.59 0.71 9.73
CA GLY A 84 -13.14 0.59 9.61
C GLY A 84 -12.64 -0.80 10.03
N MET A 85 -13.16 -1.33 11.15
CA MET A 85 -12.86 -2.70 11.60
C MET A 85 -13.36 -3.74 10.59
N TRP A 86 -14.52 -3.54 9.99
CA TRP A 86 -15.09 -4.43 8.97
C TRP A 86 -14.25 -4.45 7.69
N GLY A 87 -13.67 -3.32 7.29
CA GLY A 87 -12.73 -3.20 6.17
C GLY A 87 -11.27 -3.60 6.48
N SER A 88 -10.96 -3.97 7.73
CA SER A 88 -9.62 -4.45 8.10
C SER A 88 -9.34 -5.86 7.56
N GLU A 89 -8.08 -6.30 7.59
CA GLU A 89 -7.71 -7.66 7.18
C GLU A 89 -8.42 -8.73 8.03
N ALA A 90 -8.58 -8.49 9.33
CA ALA A 90 -9.35 -9.37 10.19
C ALA A 90 -10.84 -9.37 9.82
N GLY A 91 -11.40 -8.19 9.50
CA GLY A 91 -12.79 -8.05 9.04
C GLY A 91 -13.06 -8.78 7.73
N HIS A 92 -12.13 -8.71 6.78
CA HIS A 92 -12.23 -9.43 5.51
C HIS A 92 -12.15 -10.96 5.69
N ARG A 93 -11.22 -11.46 6.51
CA ARG A 93 -11.16 -12.90 6.84
C ARG A 93 -12.44 -13.39 7.51
N LEU A 94 -13.05 -12.55 8.34
CA LEU A 94 -14.33 -12.86 8.97
C LEU A 94 -15.48 -12.86 7.94
N GLN A 95 -15.50 -11.90 7.02
CA GLN A 95 -16.48 -11.84 5.92
C GLN A 95 -16.39 -13.07 5.00
N GLU A 96 -15.18 -13.50 4.67
CA GLU A 96 -14.95 -14.69 3.86
C GLU A 96 -15.53 -15.94 4.56
N ARG A 97 -15.21 -16.12 5.86
CA ARG A 97 -15.72 -17.25 6.66
C ARG A 97 -17.24 -17.22 6.84
N LEU A 98 -17.85 -16.04 7.03
CA LEU A 98 -19.26 -15.91 7.35
C LEU A 98 -20.18 -15.80 6.12
N LEU A 99 -19.70 -15.16 5.06
CA LEU A 99 -20.51 -14.80 3.89
C LEU A 99 -20.02 -15.46 2.60
N GLY A 100 -18.91 -16.22 2.64
CA GLY A 100 -18.31 -16.84 1.45
C GLY A 100 -17.91 -15.82 0.38
N ARG A 101 -17.65 -14.56 0.78
CA ARG A 101 -17.29 -13.50 -0.16
C ARG A 101 -15.81 -13.57 -0.49
N ASP A 102 -15.52 -14.11 -1.65
CA ASP A 102 -14.18 -14.13 -2.22
C ASP A 102 -13.91 -12.79 -2.93
N LYS A 103 -13.46 -11.80 -2.16
CA LYS A 103 -13.09 -10.47 -2.69
C LYS A 103 -11.59 -10.41 -2.87
N LEU A 104 -11.15 -10.05 -4.08
CA LEU A 104 -9.75 -9.74 -4.34
C LEU A 104 -9.32 -8.54 -3.47
N ARG A 105 -8.48 -8.81 -2.46
CA ARG A 105 -8.01 -7.82 -1.49
C ARG A 105 -7.02 -6.83 -2.11
N MET A 106 -6.12 -7.37 -2.90
CA MET A 106 -5.02 -6.68 -3.55
C MET A 106 -4.60 -7.54 -4.73
N GLY A 107 -4.24 -6.89 -5.82
CA GLY A 107 -3.75 -7.54 -7.02
C GLY A 107 -3.09 -6.52 -7.92
N GLN A 108 -2.36 -7.03 -8.89
CA GLN A 108 -1.70 -6.26 -9.92
C GLN A 108 -2.46 -6.39 -11.23
N MET A 109 -2.49 -5.30 -11.97
CA MET A 109 -2.98 -5.27 -13.34
C MET A 109 -1.94 -4.53 -14.17
N VAL A 110 -1.36 -5.20 -15.16
CA VAL A 110 -0.46 -4.57 -16.11
C VAL A 110 -1.29 -4.14 -17.31
N ILE A 111 -1.20 -2.86 -17.66
CA ILE A 111 -1.88 -2.30 -18.82
C ILE A 111 -0.81 -1.85 -19.80
N TYR A 112 -0.83 -2.41 -21.00
CA TYR A 112 0.03 -1.98 -22.09
C TYR A 112 -0.63 -0.86 -22.91
N GLU A 113 0.18 -0.09 -23.62
CA GLU A 113 -0.32 0.97 -24.51
C GLU A 113 -1.33 0.41 -25.50
N SER A 114 -2.41 1.13 -25.77
CA SER A 114 -3.47 0.77 -26.71
C SER A 114 -4.27 -0.51 -26.40
N LEU A 115 -3.81 -1.34 -25.46
CA LEU A 115 -4.50 -2.55 -25.03
C LEU A 115 -5.57 -2.23 -23.97
N THR A 116 -6.65 -3.02 -24.04
CA THR A 116 -7.71 -3.00 -23.04
C THR A 116 -7.50 -4.15 -22.08
N GLU A 117 -7.44 -3.84 -20.78
CA GLU A 117 -7.25 -4.85 -19.75
C GLU A 117 -8.32 -4.73 -18.67
N ASN A 118 -8.73 -5.88 -18.13
CA ASN A 118 -9.59 -5.97 -16.95
C ASN A 118 -9.25 -7.15 -16.05
N ARG A 119 -8.25 -7.97 -16.43
CA ARG A 119 -7.75 -9.09 -15.65
C ARG A 119 -6.83 -8.56 -14.57
N VAL A 120 -6.99 -9.05 -13.36
CA VAL A 120 -6.18 -8.70 -12.19
C VAL A 120 -5.63 -9.99 -11.59
N LEU A 121 -4.32 -9.99 -11.38
CA LEU A 121 -3.62 -11.12 -10.78
C LEU A 121 -3.43 -10.86 -9.28
N PRO A 122 -3.81 -11.80 -8.39
CA PRO A 122 -3.40 -11.76 -7.00
C PRO A 122 -1.88 -11.82 -6.92
N GLU A 123 -1.29 -11.06 -6.00
CA GLU A 123 0.16 -11.09 -5.74
C GLU A 123 0.66 -12.50 -5.38
N THR A 124 -0.20 -13.31 -4.74
CA THR A 124 0.10 -14.68 -4.32
C THR A 124 -0.12 -15.74 -5.40
N ALA A 125 -0.66 -15.38 -6.58
CA ALA A 125 -1.02 -16.36 -7.60
C ALA A 125 0.19 -16.94 -8.34
N GLY A 126 1.37 -16.31 -8.24
CA GLY A 126 2.56 -16.71 -8.99
C GLY A 126 2.43 -16.52 -10.50
N LEU A 127 1.47 -15.70 -10.92
CA LEU A 127 1.15 -15.40 -12.31
C LEU A 127 1.83 -14.09 -12.75
N GLY A 128 2.31 -14.07 -13.99
CA GLY A 128 2.92 -12.89 -14.62
C GLY A 128 2.14 -12.44 -15.86
N TYR A 129 2.37 -11.19 -16.25
CA TYR A 129 1.90 -10.64 -17.53
C TYR A 129 3.03 -10.65 -18.55
N ALA A 130 2.70 -10.94 -19.80
CA ALA A 130 3.59 -10.78 -20.95
C ALA A 130 2.81 -10.32 -22.18
N LEU A 131 3.53 -9.95 -23.23
CA LEU A 131 2.99 -9.78 -24.58
C LEU A 131 3.27 -11.03 -25.41
N ASP A 132 2.28 -11.51 -26.14
CA ASP A 132 2.48 -12.54 -27.16
C ASP A 132 3.11 -11.93 -28.44
N PRO A 133 3.53 -12.75 -29.43
CA PRO A 133 4.08 -12.25 -30.69
C PRO A 133 3.12 -11.41 -31.54
N ASN A 134 1.85 -11.30 -31.16
CA ASN A 134 0.83 -10.50 -31.83
C ASN A 134 0.44 -9.26 -30.98
N ASP A 135 1.27 -8.90 -29.99
CA ASP A 135 1.07 -7.79 -29.05
C ASP A 135 -0.22 -7.89 -28.21
N ASN A 136 -0.71 -9.10 -27.95
CA ASN A 136 -1.78 -9.32 -26.99
C ASN A 136 -1.23 -9.54 -25.58
N ALA A 137 -1.88 -8.94 -24.58
CA ALA A 137 -1.60 -9.23 -23.18
C ALA A 137 -1.99 -10.68 -22.87
N VAL A 138 -1.02 -11.47 -22.42
CA VAL A 138 -1.19 -12.85 -22.00
C VAL A 138 -0.71 -13.04 -20.56
N ILE A 139 -1.31 -14.02 -19.88
CA ILE A 139 -0.94 -14.38 -18.52
C ILE A 139 -0.16 -15.69 -18.58
N TYR A 140 0.93 -15.77 -17.84
CA TYR A 140 1.77 -16.97 -17.79
C TYR A 140 2.10 -17.36 -16.35
N GLU A 141 2.44 -18.62 -16.17
CA GLU A 141 3.08 -19.14 -14.97
C GLU A 141 4.41 -19.81 -15.34
N LEU A 142 5.31 -19.98 -14.37
CA LEU A 142 6.57 -20.67 -14.58
C LEU A 142 6.42 -22.15 -14.21
N ASP A 143 6.76 -23.04 -15.13
CA ASP A 143 6.83 -24.48 -14.83
C ASP A 143 7.99 -24.81 -13.87
N ALA A 144 8.11 -26.08 -13.46
CA ALA A 144 9.19 -26.53 -12.57
C ALA A 144 10.61 -26.30 -13.15
N ALA A 145 10.72 -26.15 -14.48
CA ALA A 145 11.96 -25.83 -15.18
C ALA A 145 12.12 -24.32 -15.46
N ARG A 146 11.27 -23.47 -14.86
CA ARG A 146 11.20 -22.01 -15.04
C ARG A 146 10.93 -21.57 -16.48
N ARG A 147 10.16 -22.34 -17.23
CA ARG A 147 9.69 -21.95 -18.56
C ARG A 147 8.30 -21.33 -18.46
N PRO A 148 8.02 -20.26 -19.21
CA PRO A 148 6.70 -19.65 -19.23
C PRO A 148 5.69 -20.59 -19.90
N VAL A 149 4.60 -20.87 -19.21
CA VAL A 149 3.44 -21.61 -19.71
C VAL A 149 2.25 -20.67 -19.70
N LEU A 150 1.59 -20.53 -20.84
CA LEU A 150 0.40 -19.69 -20.95
C LEU A 150 -0.72 -20.26 -20.09
N VAL A 151 -1.33 -19.38 -19.31
CA VAL A 151 -2.49 -19.70 -18.48
C VAL A 151 -3.74 -19.33 -19.25
N ALA A 152 -4.74 -20.20 -19.18
CA ALA A 152 -6.02 -19.97 -19.85
C ALA A 152 -6.74 -18.76 -19.23
N ASP A 153 -7.43 -18.00 -20.07
CA ASP A 153 -8.11 -16.76 -19.69
C ASP A 153 -9.25 -16.94 -18.66
N ASP A 154 -9.74 -18.17 -18.50
CA ASP A 154 -10.77 -18.59 -17.56
C ASP A 154 -10.21 -19.24 -16.28
N ASP A 155 -8.88 -19.21 -16.09
CA ASP A 155 -8.26 -19.73 -14.87
C ASP A 155 -8.85 -19.02 -13.63
N PRO A 156 -9.30 -19.78 -12.61
CA PRO A 156 -9.96 -19.22 -11.44
C PRO A 156 -9.07 -18.29 -10.60
N ARG A 157 -7.75 -18.30 -10.81
CA ARG A 157 -6.81 -17.38 -10.18
C ARG A 157 -6.80 -16.00 -10.83
N ILE A 158 -7.41 -15.85 -12.01
CA ILE A 158 -7.50 -14.58 -12.74
C ILE A 158 -8.83 -13.91 -12.38
N PHE A 159 -8.73 -12.77 -11.69
CA PHE A 159 -9.90 -11.98 -11.34
C PHE A 159 -10.22 -11.00 -12.47
N ARG A 160 -11.50 -10.68 -12.66
CA ARG A 160 -11.94 -9.69 -13.67
C ARG A 160 -12.65 -8.54 -13.00
N LEU A 161 -12.21 -7.32 -13.31
CA LEU A 161 -12.90 -6.10 -12.89
C LEU A 161 -14.22 -5.95 -13.67
N PRO A 162 -15.26 -5.33 -13.07
CA PRO A 162 -16.52 -5.07 -13.73
C PRO A 162 -16.45 -3.90 -14.75
N PHE A 163 -15.24 -3.40 -15.01
CA PHE A 163 -14.91 -2.39 -15.99
C PHE A 163 -13.55 -2.72 -16.60
N SER A 164 -13.24 -2.13 -17.75
CA SER A 164 -11.93 -2.28 -18.39
C SER A 164 -11.21 -0.95 -18.45
N VAL A 165 -9.88 -1.01 -18.42
CA VAL A 165 -9.00 0.15 -18.55
C VAL A 165 -8.23 0.03 -19.87
N ARG A 166 -8.14 1.13 -20.60
CA ARG A 166 -7.32 1.24 -21.82
C ARG A 166 -6.54 2.54 -21.77
N LEU A 167 -5.25 2.46 -22.09
CA LEU A 167 -4.39 3.63 -22.21
C LEU A 167 -4.39 4.09 -23.68
N ILE A 168 -4.91 5.30 -23.95
CA ILE A 168 -5.12 5.82 -25.32
C ILE A 168 -3.98 6.75 -25.77
N ASP A 169 -3.24 7.32 -24.82
CA ASP A 169 -2.07 8.18 -25.03
C ASP A 169 -1.46 8.45 -23.65
N PHE A 170 -0.73 7.46 -23.09
CA PHE A 170 -0.19 7.59 -21.74
C PHE A 170 1.26 8.03 -21.80
N ARG A 171 1.61 8.98 -20.93
CA ARG A 171 2.98 9.44 -20.74
C ARG A 171 3.40 9.11 -19.31
N ILE A 172 4.46 8.32 -19.16
CA ILE A 172 5.14 8.19 -17.88
C ILE A 172 6.12 9.35 -17.78
N GLU A 173 5.86 10.25 -16.84
CA GLU A 173 6.81 11.30 -16.49
C GLU A 173 7.70 10.81 -15.36
N PHE A 174 8.99 10.70 -15.62
CA PHE A 174 9.99 10.42 -14.60
C PHE A 174 10.26 11.72 -13.84
N TYR A 175 9.95 11.74 -12.54
CA TYR A 175 10.21 12.90 -11.71
C TYR A 175 11.73 13.08 -11.52
N GLU A 176 12.28 14.17 -12.05
CA GLU A 176 13.61 14.67 -11.70
C GLU A 176 13.52 15.47 -10.37
N PRO A 177 14.49 15.36 -9.45
CA PRO A 177 15.79 14.68 -9.59
C PRO A 177 15.75 13.18 -9.25
N PRO A 178 16.64 12.37 -9.84
CA PRO A 178 16.75 10.94 -9.52
C PRO A 178 17.04 10.74 -8.02
N ARG A 179 16.48 9.66 -7.45
CA ARG A 179 16.80 9.17 -6.10
C ARG A 179 17.54 7.84 -6.24
N LEU A 180 18.63 7.68 -5.49
CA LEU A 180 19.31 6.38 -5.37
C LEU A 180 18.88 5.74 -4.05
N LEU A 181 18.25 4.57 -4.14
CA LEU A 181 17.93 3.74 -2.98
C LEU A 181 19.05 2.72 -2.79
N VAL A 182 19.60 2.65 -1.59
CA VAL A 182 20.66 1.73 -1.21
C VAL A 182 20.16 0.93 -0.03
N ASP A 183 19.82 -0.34 -0.26
CA ASP A 183 19.29 -1.22 0.78
C ASP A 183 20.39 -2.13 1.35
N HIS A 184 20.39 -2.35 2.66
CA HIS A 184 21.29 -3.28 3.35
C HIS A 184 20.48 -4.34 4.09
N GLY A 185 20.22 -5.47 3.42
CA GLY A 185 19.50 -6.60 4.01
C GLY A 185 18.10 -6.21 4.48
N ASP A 186 17.81 -6.48 5.76
CA ASP A 186 16.50 -6.22 6.39
C ASP A 186 16.41 -4.85 7.09
N GLU A 187 17.47 -4.03 7.04
CA GLU A 187 17.50 -2.70 7.66
C GLU A 187 16.94 -1.61 6.73
N PRO A 188 16.41 -0.49 7.27
CA PRO A 188 15.95 0.61 6.45
C PRO A 188 17.10 1.14 5.58
N GLY A 189 16.96 1.07 4.25
CA GLY A 189 17.95 1.57 3.31
C GLY A 189 18.09 3.10 3.31
N TRP A 190 19.16 3.57 2.67
CA TRP A 190 19.43 4.99 2.48
C TRP A 190 18.75 5.51 1.19
N SER A 191 18.14 6.69 1.29
CA SER A 191 17.61 7.43 0.14
C SER A 191 18.53 8.62 -0.16
N ILE A 192 19.41 8.45 -1.14
CA ILE A 192 20.46 9.41 -1.47
C ILE A 192 19.97 10.45 -2.48
N GLN A 193 20.10 11.72 -2.11
CA GLN A 193 19.93 12.90 -2.96
C GLN A 193 20.88 14.03 -2.52
N PRO A 194 21.45 14.84 -3.44
CA PRO A 194 21.34 14.72 -4.91
C PRO A 194 22.13 13.54 -5.47
N VAL A 195 21.76 13.03 -6.64
CA VAL A 195 22.51 11.95 -7.31
C VAL A 195 23.35 12.58 -8.43
N GLU A 196 24.56 13.04 -8.07
CA GLU A 196 25.47 13.76 -8.97
C GLU A 196 26.89 13.15 -8.95
N PRO A 197 27.59 13.08 -10.09
CA PRO A 197 28.98 12.62 -10.15
C PRO A 197 29.90 13.36 -9.18
N GLY A 198 30.72 12.61 -8.44
CA GLY A 198 31.68 13.11 -7.46
C GLY A 198 31.12 13.25 -6.04
N MET A 199 29.81 13.12 -5.84
CA MET A 199 29.23 13.15 -4.48
C MET A 199 29.58 11.88 -3.70
N GLN A 200 29.82 12.05 -2.40
CA GLN A 200 30.14 10.98 -1.47
C GLN A 200 29.16 10.98 -0.28
N TYR A 201 28.73 9.78 0.12
CA TYR A 201 27.78 9.57 1.21
C TYR A 201 28.32 8.53 2.17
N ASP A 202 28.38 8.88 3.45
CA ASP A 202 28.63 7.92 4.53
C ASP A 202 27.35 7.12 4.78
N LEU A 203 27.45 5.79 4.72
CA LEU A 203 26.34 4.88 4.96
C LEU A 203 26.31 4.47 6.44
N ASP A 204 26.34 5.45 7.35
CA ASP A 204 26.29 5.26 8.81
C ASP A 204 27.27 4.19 9.35
N GLY A 205 28.49 4.14 8.82
CA GLY A 205 29.52 3.17 9.20
C GLY A 205 29.53 1.85 8.41
N HIS A 206 28.63 1.67 7.45
CA HIS A 206 28.62 0.52 6.52
C HIS A 206 29.53 0.71 5.30
N GLY A 207 30.14 1.88 5.14
CA GLY A 207 31.04 2.22 4.04
C GLY A 207 30.76 3.61 3.48
N THR A 208 31.53 4.02 2.48
CA THR A 208 31.35 5.30 1.79
C THR A 208 30.94 5.05 0.35
N LEU A 209 29.75 5.48 -0.02
CA LEU A 209 29.28 5.42 -1.40
C LEU A 209 29.72 6.67 -2.15
N THR A 210 30.44 6.49 -3.26
CA THR A 210 30.81 7.55 -4.20
C THR A 210 30.04 7.38 -5.50
N ILE A 211 29.41 8.45 -5.98
CA ILE A 211 28.74 8.46 -7.28
C ILE A 211 29.79 8.77 -8.35
N LEU A 212 30.00 7.85 -9.28
CA LEU A 212 30.97 8.00 -10.37
C LEU A 212 30.34 8.62 -11.60
N ASP A 213 29.25 8.01 -12.09
CA ASP A 213 28.57 8.40 -13.32
C ASP A 213 27.05 8.28 -13.11
N VAL A 214 26.29 9.16 -13.78
CA VAL A 214 24.82 9.12 -13.81
C VAL A 214 24.39 9.03 -15.25
N TYR A 215 23.62 8.00 -15.58
CA TYR A 215 23.11 7.72 -16.92
C TYR A 215 21.63 7.95 -16.98
N ARG A 216 21.17 8.69 -18.00
CA ARG A 216 19.74 8.91 -18.22
C ARG A 216 19.10 7.72 -18.92
N ASN A 217 19.77 7.13 -19.92
CA ASN A 217 19.37 5.93 -20.63
C ASN A 217 20.58 5.01 -20.81
N LEU A 218 20.89 4.24 -19.78
CA LEU A 218 21.98 3.28 -19.83
C LEU A 218 21.74 2.23 -20.93
N ARG A 219 22.69 2.11 -21.85
CA ARG A 219 22.84 0.97 -22.74
C ARG A 219 24.22 0.36 -22.58
N VAL A 220 24.27 -0.96 -22.71
CA VAL A 220 25.52 -1.72 -22.76
C VAL A 220 25.58 -2.37 -24.14
N GLY A 221 26.56 -1.96 -24.94
CA GLY A 221 26.79 -2.54 -26.27
C GLY A 221 27.34 -3.96 -26.17
N ALA A 222 27.37 -4.66 -27.31
CA ALA A 222 27.80 -6.07 -27.37
C ALA A 222 29.26 -6.28 -26.93
N GLU A 223 30.10 -5.25 -27.05
CA GLU A 223 31.51 -5.25 -26.62
C GLU A 223 31.70 -4.71 -25.19
N GLY A 224 30.60 -4.50 -24.45
CA GLY A 224 30.64 -3.97 -23.08
C GLY A 224 30.80 -2.45 -22.99
N GLU A 225 30.71 -1.74 -24.10
CA GLU A 225 30.68 -0.28 -24.13
C GLU A 225 29.46 0.25 -23.37
N VAL A 226 29.69 1.22 -22.48
CA VAL A 226 28.63 1.87 -21.72
C VAL A 226 28.26 3.17 -22.43
N ILE A 227 27.01 3.28 -22.86
CA ILE A 227 26.50 4.41 -23.63
C ILE A 227 25.33 5.02 -22.88
N ASP A 228 25.33 6.35 -22.72
CA ASP A 228 24.14 7.10 -22.34
C ASP A 228 23.40 7.55 -23.61
N GLU A 229 22.33 6.84 -23.96
CA GLU A 229 21.58 7.16 -25.19
C GLU A 229 20.75 8.43 -24.99
N ALA A 230 20.73 9.32 -25.99
CA ALA A 230 19.86 10.49 -25.95
C ALA A 230 18.39 10.05 -26.00
N GLY A 231 17.59 10.48 -25.02
CA GLY A 231 16.18 10.05 -24.93
C GLY A 231 15.52 10.45 -23.61
N PRO A 232 14.25 10.04 -23.38
CA PRO A 232 13.43 10.57 -22.31
C PRO A 232 13.78 10.08 -20.89
N GLY A 233 14.73 9.15 -20.72
CA GLY A 233 15.14 8.62 -19.41
C GLY A 233 14.45 7.32 -19.02
N TRP A 234 14.33 6.38 -19.96
CA TRP A 234 13.59 5.12 -19.78
C TRP A 234 14.36 4.08 -18.98
N ASN A 235 15.70 4.19 -18.97
CA ASN A 235 16.58 3.28 -18.26
C ASN A 235 17.63 4.06 -17.45
N PRO A 236 17.22 4.80 -16.40
CA PRO A 236 18.16 5.55 -15.59
C PRO A 236 19.04 4.59 -14.79
N ALA A 237 20.33 4.90 -14.71
CA ALA A 237 21.28 4.10 -13.93
C ALA A 237 22.35 4.99 -13.30
N VAL A 238 22.97 4.48 -12.24
CA VAL A 238 24.05 5.16 -11.54
C VAL A 238 25.20 4.18 -11.40
N ARG A 239 26.41 4.63 -11.72
CA ARG A 239 27.63 3.92 -11.38
C ARG A 239 28.12 4.41 -10.04
N VAL A 240 28.29 3.48 -9.10
CA VAL A 240 28.75 3.78 -7.75
C VAL A 240 30.03 3.02 -7.42
N GLN A 241 30.79 3.57 -6.48
CA GLN A 241 31.88 2.90 -5.80
C GLN A 241 31.52 2.83 -4.31
N ILE A 242 31.65 1.65 -3.71
CA ILE A 242 31.38 1.38 -2.29
C ILE A 242 32.64 0.78 -1.68
#